data_AF-A0A8T3XMN1-F1
#
_entry.id   AF-A0A8T3XMN1-F1
#
_cell.length_a   1.000
_cell.length_b   1.000
_cell.length_c   1.000
_cell.angle_alpha   90.00
_cell.angle_beta   90.00
_cell.angle_gamma   90.00
#
_symmetry.space_group_name_H-M   'P 1'
#
loop_
_entity.id
_entity.type
_entity.pdbx_description
1 polymer ?
#
loop_
_entity_poly.entity_id
_entity_poly.type
_entity_poly.pdbx_seq_one_letter_code
_entity_poly.pdbx_strand_id
1 'polypeptide(L)'
;MLSEMSEIARTITFSALNKHNTAISEHAQKSMISDIFKAYDIRGIYGQNLTEDVSYKIGRAFVHFLKCKDVIVGTDMRVSSPKLSRAFMQGAADQGATAIFIGQVCTDAVYFASGFMKKPGVMFT
;
A
#
# COMPACT_ATOMS: atom_id res chain seq x y z
N MET A 1 -4.38 6.78 -14.95
CA MET A 1 -5.11 6.11 -13.84
C MET A 1 -5.01 4.58 -13.89
N LEU A 2 -5.67 3.85 -14.81
CA LEU A 2 -5.47 2.38 -14.93
C LEU A 2 -4.04 1.98 -15.37
N SER A 3 -3.39 2.83 -16.17
CA SER A 3 -1.98 2.69 -16.57
C SER A 3 -1.01 2.83 -15.39
N GLU A 4 -1.28 3.76 -14.47
CA GLU A 4 -0.43 4.07 -13.32
C GLU A 4 -0.53 3.00 -12.22
N MET A 5 -1.74 2.45 -12.00
CA MET A 5 -1.94 1.34 -11.07
C MET A 5 -1.25 0.04 -11.53
N SER A 6 -1.20 -0.20 -12.84
CA SER A 6 -0.44 -1.31 -13.45
C SER A 6 1.07 -1.17 -13.23
N GLU A 7 1.58 0.07 -13.18
CA GLU A 7 3.00 0.37 -12.98
C GLU A 7 3.45 0.15 -11.52
N ILE A 8 2.58 0.46 -10.55
CA ILE A 8 2.76 0.13 -9.13
C ILE A 8 2.82 -1.40 -8.95
N ALA A 9 1.90 -2.14 -9.55
CA ALA A 9 1.90 -3.61 -9.50
C ALA A 9 3.20 -4.21 -10.07
N ARG A 10 3.72 -3.66 -11.18
CA ARG A 10 4.99 -4.09 -11.79
C ARG A 10 6.21 -3.83 -10.91
N THR A 11 6.24 -2.70 -10.21
CA THR A 11 7.35 -2.32 -9.32
C THR A 11 7.43 -3.26 -8.10
N ILE A 12 6.27 -3.68 -7.58
CA ILE A 12 6.18 -4.66 -6.48
C ILE A 12 6.72 -6.04 -6.91
N THR A 13 6.42 -6.48 -8.13
CA THR A 13 6.92 -7.77 -8.65
C THR A 13 8.43 -7.75 -8.90
N PHE A 14 8.99 -6.65 -9.40
CA PHE A 14 10.41 -6.59 -9.77
C PHE A 14 11.36 -6.65 -8.57
N SER A 15 10.94 -6.16 -7.39
CA SER A 15 11.75 -6.26 -6.17
C SER A 15 11.89 -7.70 -5.63
N ALA A 16 11.13 -8.67 -6.13
CA ALA A 16 11.17 -10.05 -5.68
C ALA A 16 12.17 -10.93 -6.47
N LEU A 17 12.88 -10.37 -7.47
CA LEU A 17 13.59 -11.15 -8.48
C LEU A 17 14.95 -11.75 -8.08
N ASN A 18 15.27 -11.88 -6.79
CA ASN A 18 16.49 -12.56 -6.33
C ASN A 18 16.15 -13.81 -5.51
N LYS A 19 15.85 -14.90 -6.23
CA LYS A 19 16.38 -16.26 -6.04
C LYS A 19 15.70 -17.22 -7.03
N HIS A 20 16.53 -17.95 -7.75
CA HIS A 20 16.15 -19.01 -8.68
C HIS A 20 15.11 -19.97 -8.07
N ASN A 21 13.86 -19.92 -8.58
CA ASN A 21 13.02 -21.07 -9.00
C ASN A 21 11.54 -20.63 -9.21
N THR A 22 11.29 -19.57 -9.99
CA THR A 22 10.12 -18.66 -9.78
C THR A 22 9.08 -18.59 -10.90
N ALA A 23 9.17 -19.35 -11.99
CA ALA A 23 8.29 -19.09 -13.14
C ALA A 23 6.79 -19.44 -12.90
N ILE A 24 6.50 -20.47 -12.09
CA ILE A 24 5.11 -20.89 -11.80
C ILE A 24 4.50 -20.06 -10.65
N SER A 25 5.31 -19.64 -9.66
CA SER A 25 4.81 -18.83 -8.54
C SER A 25 4.62 -17.36 -8.91
N GLU A 26 5.42 -16.82 -9.84
CA GLU A 26 5.29 -15.43 -10.31
C GLU A 26 3.96 -15.17 -11.00
N HIS A 27 3.45 -16.10 -11.82
CA HIS A 27 2.19 -15.88 -12.54
C HIS A 27 0.98 -15.91 -11.60
N ALA A 28 0.96 -16.85 -10.65
CA ALA A 28 -0.09 -16.93 -9.63
C ALA A 28 -0.05 -15.71 -8.70
N GLN A 29 1.14 -15.28 -8.27
CA GLN A 29 1.30 -14.13 -7.39
C GLN A 29 1.00 -12.80 -8.10
N LYS A 30 1.33 -12.69 -9.40
CA LYS A 30 0.95 -11.55 -10.25
C LYS A 30 -0.56 -11.46 -10.44
N SER A 31 -1.24 -12.60 -10.66
CA SER A 31 -2.70 -12.68 -10.73
C SER A 31 -3.36 -12.20 -9.43
N MET A 32 -2.91 -12.71 -8.28
CA MET A 32 -3.50 -12.35 -6.98
C MET A 32 -3.30 -10.87 -6.62
N ILE A 33 -2.15 -10.28 -6.99
CA ILE A 33 -1.92 -8.84 -6.81
C ILE A 33 -2.84 -8.05 -7.75
N SER A 34 -2.96 -8.40 -9.03
CA SER A 34 -3.88 -7.67 -9.91
C SER A 34 -5.34 -7.73 -9.44
N ASP A 35 -5.74 -8.80 -8.76
CA ASP A 35 -7.12 -8.97 -8.31
C ASP A 35 -7.50 -8.03 -7.16
N ILE A 36 -6.55 -7.60 -6.34
CA ILE A 36 -6.83 -6.66 -5.24
C ILE A 36 -6.88 -5.20 -5.69
N PHE A 37 -6.24 -4.83 -6.80
CA PHE A 37 -6.31 -3.47 -7.34
C PHE A 37 -7.61 -3.28 -8.11
N LYS A 38 -8.52 -2.48 -7.55
CA LYS A 38 -9.76 -2.06 -8.23
C LYS A 38 -9.56 -0.70 -8.89
N ALA A 39 -10.59 -0.19 -9.53
CA ALA A 39 -10.51 1.07 -10.29
C ALA A 39 -10.13 2.29 -9.43
N TYR A 40 -10.47 2.28 -8.14
CA TYR A 40 -10.32 3.44 -7.25
C TYR A 40 -9.57 3.14 -5.95
N ASP A 41 -9.49 1.87 -5.53
CA ASP A 41 -8.89 1.47 -4.27
C ASP A 41 -8.35 0.02 -4.33
N ILE A 42 -7.64 -0.37 -3.28
CA ILE A 42 -7.12 -1.73 -3.10
C ILE A 42 -8.07 -2.46 -2.16
N ARG A 43 -8.71 -3.52 -2.64
CA ARG A 43 -9.68 -4.32 -1.86
C ARG A 43 -9.31 -5.80 -1.89
N GLY A 44 -9.23 -6.37 -0.71
CA GLY A 44 -8.96 -7.80 -0.52
C GLY A 44 -9.50 -8.31 0.81
N ILE A 45 -9.44 -9.62 0.96
CA ILE A 45 -9.70 -10.35 2.19
C ILE A 45 -8.40 -10.39 2.99
N TYR A 46 -8.46 -9.87 4.22
CA TYR A 46 -7.32 -9.88 5.14
C TYR A 46 -6.86 -11.32 5.42
N GLY A 47 -5.56 -11.57 5.34
CA GLY A 47 -4.95 -12.87 5.57
C GLY A 47 -4.97 -13.83 4.38
N GLN A 48 -5.66 -13.47 3.28
CA GLN A 48 -5.61 -14.24 2.02
C GLN A 48 -4.83 -13.49 0.95
N ASN A 49 -5.43 -12.46 0.38
CA ASN A 49 -4.83 -11.66 -0.69
C ASN A 49 -4.40 -10.26 -0.22
N LEU A 50 -4.89 -9.79 0.94
CA LEU A 50 -4.39 -8.60 1.61
C LEU A 50 -3.69 -8.99 2.91
N THR A 51 -2.36 -8.98 2.91
CA THR A 51 -1.52 -9.35 4.04
C THR A 51 -0.59 -8.22 4.43
N GLU A 52 0.08 -8.32 5.58
CA GLU A 52 1.09 -7.37 6.03
C GLU A 52 2.24 -7.27 5.02
N ASP A 53 2.69 -8.37 4.43
CA ASP A 53 3.74 -8.38 3.40
C ASP A 53 3.31 -7.60 2.14
N VAL A 54 2.07 -7.81 1.69
CA VAL A 54 1.51 -7.06 0.56
C VAL A 54 1.41 -5.57 0.91
N SER A 55 0.94 -5.25 2.12
CA SER A 55 0.82 -3.86 2.58
C SER A 55 2.17 -3.15 2.72
N TYR A 56 3.20 -3.85 3.20
CA TYR A 56 4.58 -3.37 3.22
C TYR A 56 5.10 -3.04 1.82
N LYS A 57 4.90 -3.96 0.85
CA LYS A 57 5.28 -3.74 -0.55
C LYS A 57 4.55 -2.56 -1.19
N ILE A 58 3.25 -2.40 -0.89
CA ILE A 58 2.46 -1.24 -1.31
C ILE A 58 3.05 0.04 -0.71
N GLY A 59 3.43 0.05 0.56
CA GLY A 59 4.08 1.20 1.21
C GLY A 59 5.34 1.66 0.47
N ARG A 60 6.22 0.73 0.12
CA ARG A 60 7.43 1.05 -0.66
C ARG A 60 7.08 1.57 -2.05
N ALA A 61 6.18 0.89 -2.76
CA ALA A 61 5.80 1.26 -4.11
C ALA A 61 5.09 2.62 -4.14
N PHE A 62 4.29 2.95 -3.13
CA PHE A 62 3.60 4.22 -2.98
C PHE A 62 4.59 5.40 -2.89
N VAL A 63 5.59 5.27 -2.03
CA VAL A 63 6.66 6.29 -1.89
C VAL A 63 7.50 6.39 -3.16
N HIS A 64 7.85 5.25 -3.76
CA HIS A 64 8.61 5.24 -5.02
C HIS A 64 7.87 5.94 -6.16
N PHE A 65 6.57 5.67 -6.30
CA PHE A 65 5.73 6.21 -7.36
C PHE A 65 5.47 7.71 -7.17
N LEU A 66 5.04 8.12 -5.97
CA LEU A 66 4.71 9.52 -5.69
C LEU A 66 5.95 10.39 -5.41
N LYS A 67 7.12 9.78 -5.20
CA LYS A 67 8.36 10.45 -4.79
C LYS A 67 8.14 11.38 -3.59
N CYS A 68 7.26 10.99 -2.67
CA CYS A 68 6.91 11.77 -1.50
C CYS A 68 7.91 11.53 -0.36
N LYS A 69 8.05 12.52 0.52
CA LYS A 69 8.86 12.41 1.75
C LYS A 69 8.02 12.14 2.99
N ASP A 70 6.73 12.40 2.91
CA ASP A 70 5.78 12.20 4.00
C ASP A 70 4.49 11.59 3.46
N VAL A 71 3.85 10.75 4.25
CA VAL A 71 2.54 10.15 3.95
C VAL A 71 1.64 10.20 5.18
N ILE A 72 0.42 10.68 5.02
CA ILE A 72 -0.60 10.67 6.08
C ILE A 72 -1.26 9.30 6.11
N VAL A 73 -1.38 8.70 7.29
CA VAL A 73 -1.96 7.36 7.46
C VAL A 73 -3.08 7.43 8.50
N GLY A 74 -4.28 7.02 8.10
CA GLY A 74 -5.43 6.82 8.98
C GLY A 74 -5.97 5.40 8.89
N THR A 75 -6.66 4.95 9.95
CA THR A 75 -7.29 3.63 10.00
C THR A 75 -8.74 3.73 10.46
N ASP A 76 -9.56 2.76 10.08
CA ASP A 76 -10.89 2.55 10.64
C ASP A 76 -10.87 1.67 11.91
N MET A 77 -12.05 1.18 12.33
CA MET A 77 -12.23 0.33 13.51
C MET A 77 -11.91 -1.16 13.30
N ARG A 78 -11.51 -1.60 12.10
CA ARG A 78 -11.26 -3.03 11.87
C ARG A 78 -10.00 -3.49 12.60
N VAL A 79 -10.08 -4.69 13.18
CA VAL A 79 -8.98 -5.31 13.94
C VAL A 79 -7.72 -5.56 13.07
N SER A 80 -7.90 -5.72 11.76
CA SER A 80 -6.81 -5.89 10.79
C SER A 80 -6.09 -4.57 10.47
N SER A 81 -6.77 -3.42 10.57
CA SER A 81 -6.25 -2.12 10.11
C SER A 81 -4.96 -1.68 10.82
N PRO A 82 -4.79 -1.84 12.15
CA PRO A 82 -3.53 -1.52 12.82
C PRO A 82 -2.34 -2.38 12.34
N LYS A 83 -2.56 -3.63 11.94
CA LYS A 83 -1.48 -4.49 11.45
C LYS A 83 -1.05 -4.11 10.03
N LEU A 84 -2.03 -3.91 9.14
CA LEU A 84 -1.79 -3.50 7.76
C LEU A 84 -1.14 -2.11 7.69
N SER A 85 -1.69 -1.13 8.40
CA SER A 85 -1.12 0.22 8.43
C SER A 85 0.31 0.24 8.96
N ARG A 86 0.63 -0.49 10.02
CA ARG A 86 2.02 -0.61 10.51
C ARG A 86 2.97 -1.19 9.46
N ALA A 87 2.54 -2.24 8.75
CA ALA A 87 3.35 -2.83 7.70
C ALA A 87 3.58 -1.85 6.53
N PHE A 88 2.54 -1.13 6.11
CA PHE A 88 2.65 -0.06 5.11
C PHE A 88 3.61 1.06 5.56
N MET A 89 3.47 1.54 6.80
CA MET A 89 4.32 2.59 7.36
C MET A 89 5.78 2.15 7.42
N GLN A 90 6.05 0.89 7.77
CA GLN A 90 7.41 0.34 7.73
C GLN A 90 7.96 0.34 6.30
N GLY A 91 7.16 -0.07 5.31
CA GLY A 91 7.57 -0.01 3.90
C GLY A 91 7.86 1.43 3.45
N ALA A 92 7.00 2.38 3.81
CA ALA A 92 7.22 3.78 3.48
C ALA A 92 8.52 4.32 4.11
N ALA A 93 8.78 3.98 5.37
CA ALA A 93 9.99 4.36 6.10
C ALA A 93 11.27 3.79 5.45
N ASP A 94 11.27 2.51 5.09
CA ASP A 94 12.39 1.86 4.42
C ASP A 94 12.68 2.47 3.03
N GLN A 95 11.67 3.07 2.39
CA GLN A 95 11.80 3.80 1.13
C GLN A 95 12.21 5.28 1.33
N GLY A 96 12.36 5.73 2.58
CA GLY A 96 12.81 7.07 2.94
C GLY A 96 11.71 8.11 3.18
N ALA A 97 10.44 7.69 3.31
CA ALA A 97 9.34 8.60 3.66
C ALA A 97 8.90 8.43 5.12
N THR A 98 8.46 9.52 5.74
CA THR A 98 7.93 9.51 7.11
C THR A 98 6.41 9.34 7.10
N ALA A 99 5.91 8.37 7.84
CA ALA A 99 4.47 8.20 8.03
C ALA A 99 3.96 9.08 9.17
N ILE A 100 2.96 9.92 8.87
CA ILE A 100 2.23 10.75 9.82
C ILE A 100 0.93 10.01 10.17
N PHE A 101 0.98 9.21 11.22
CA PHE A 101 -0.18 8.45 11.68
C PHE A 101 -1.13 9.36 12.46
N ILE A 102 -2.36 9.54 11.95
CA ILE A 102 -3.38 10.40 12.56
C ILE A 102 -4.40 9.62 13.40
N GLY A 103 -4.18 8.31 13.59
CA GLY A 103 -5.02 7.47 14.44
C GLY A 103 -6.22 6.85 13.73
N GLN A 104 -7.17 6.42 14.55
CA GLN A 104 -8.44 5.87 14.08
C GLN A 104 -9.42 6.99 13.75
N VAL A 105 -9.75 7.16 12.48
CA VAL A 105 -10.51 8.30 11.96
C VAL A 105 -11.44 7.87 10.83
N CYS A 106 -12.37 8.73 10.42
CA CYS A 106 -13.10 8.55 9.17
C CYS A 106 -12.23 8.93 7.96
N THR A 107 -12.60 8.45 6.78
CA THR A 107 -11.91 8.79 5.52
C THR A 107 -11.85 10.30 5.27
N ASP A 108 -12.89 11.04 5.67
CA ASP A 108 -12.95 12.50 5.49
C ASP A 108 -11.83 13.22 6.24
N ALA A 109 -11.42 12.70 7.41
CA ALA A 109 -10.31 13.26 8.17
C ALA A 109 -8.97 13.08 7.45
N VAL A 110 -8.77 11.95 6.76
CA VAL A 110 -7.59 11.71 5.93
C VAL A 110 -7.58 12.66 4.73
N TYR A 111 -8.74 12.87 4.07
CA TYR A 111 -8.85 13.83 2.97
C TYR A 111 -8.59 15.27 3.43
N PHE A 112 -9.16 15.67 4.57
CA PHE A 112 -8.91 16.99 5.14
C PHE A 112 -7.43 17.17 5.48
N ALA A 113 -6.81 16.22 6.19
CA ALA A 113 -5.39 16.29 6.55
C ALA A 113 -4.49 16.33 5.31
N SER A 114 -4.80 15.52 4.29
CA SER A 114 -4.11 15.50 2.99
C SER A 114 -4.14 16.87 2.31
N GLY A 115 -5.32 17.48 2.19
CA GLY A 115 -5.49 18.81 1.60
C GLY A 115 -4.85 19.92 2.42
N PHE A 116 -5.02 19.89 3.74
CA PHE A 116 -4.49 20.89 4.67
C PHE A 116 -2.97 20.89 4.72
N MET A 117 -2.37 19.70 4.84
CA MET A 117 -0.91 19.54 4.94
C MET A 117 -0.23 19.46 3.56
N LYS A 118 -1.00 19.36 2.48
CA LYS A 118 -0.54 19.16 1.09
C LYS A 118 0.37 17.95 0.94
N LYS A 119 -0.04 16.83 1.56
CA LYS A 119 0.71 15.55 1.58
C LYS A 119 -0.20 14.42 1.13
N PRO A 120 0.33 13.39 0.44
CA PRO A 120 -0.48 12.24 0.06
C PRO A 120 -0.98 11.51 1.31
N GLY A 121 -2.21 11.00 1.25
CA GLY A 121 -2.86 10.30 2.35
C GLY A 121 -3.31 8.89 1.95
N VAL A 122 -3.29 7.97 2.91
CA VAL A 122 -3.78 6.60 2.77
C VAL A 122 -4.70 6.28 3.94
N MET A 123 -5.85 5.68 3.62
CA MET A 123 -6.85 5.23 4.58
C MET A 123 -6.94 3.71 4.55
N PHE A 124 -6.86 3.07 5.72
CA PHE A 124 -7.11 1.64 5.88
C PHE A 124 -8.56 1.44 6.34
N THR A 125 -9.38 0.83 5.49
CA THR A 125 -10.83 0.65 5.67
C THR A 125 -11.35 -0.58 4.92
#